data_AF-A0AB39PM71-F1
#
_entry.id   AF-A0AB39PM71-F1
#
_cell.length_a   1.000
_cell.length_b   1.000
_cell.length_c   1.000
_cell.angle_alpha   90.00
_cell.angle_beta   90.00
_cell.angle_gamma   90.00
#
_symmetry.space_group_name_H-M   'P 1'
#
loop_
_entity.id
_entity.type
_entity.pdbx_description
1 polymer ?
#
loop_
_entity_poly.entity_id
_entity_poly.type
_entity_poly.pdbx_seq_one_letter_code
_entity_poly.pdbx_strand_id
1 'polypeptide(L)'
;MPGGAWTGDDREHNDACHDRWSQVQNRPTHQSGYRDDWYDAQCGGCRFWVALSGELGRDWGVCTHPGSAFDGRARFEHDGCELFAIREDGSFG
;
A
#
# COMPACT_ATOMS: atom_id res chain seq x y z
N MET A 1 7.71 -13.26 33.22
CA MET A 1 7.01 -12.12 32.59
C MET A 1 6.27 -12.67 31.38
N PRO A 2 4.93 -12.66 31.31
CA PRO A 2 4.28 -13.03 30.07
C PRO A 2 4.45 -11.85 29.11
N GLY A 3 5.26 -12.05 28.06
CA GLY A 3 5.39 -11.09 26.97
C GLY A 3 4.06 -10.96 26.24
N GLY A 4 3.62 -9.72 26.01
CA GLY A 4 2.42 -9.45 25.22
C GLY A 4 2.55 -9.94 23.78
N ALA A 5 1.46 -9.84 23.02
CA ALA A 5 1.51 -10.11 21.58
C ALA A 5 2.56 -9.20 20.92
N TRP A 6 3.38 -9.79 20.04
CA TRP A 6 4.30 -9.02 19.21
C TRP A 6 3.50 -8.11 18.27
N THR A 7 3.83 -6.83 18.25
CA THR A 7 3.13 -5.83 17.43
C THR A 7 3.61 -5.79 15.99
N GLY A 8 4.78 -6.38 15.69
CA GLY A 8 5.40 -6.28 14.37
C GLY A 8 5.92 -4.88 14.04
N ASP A 9 6.07 -4.00 15.02
CA ASP A 9 6.37 -2.58 14.80
C ASP A 9 7.84 -2.21 15.01
N ASP A 10 8.75 -3.17 14.86
CA ASP A 10 10.18 -2.92 14.99
C ASP A 10 10.79 -2.44 13.67
N ARG A 11 11.64 -1.42 13.77
CA ARG A 11 12.16 -0.71 12.59
C ARG A 11 12.91 -1.62 11.62
N GLU A 12 13.79 -2.48 12.14
CA GLU A 12 14.60 -3.36 11.28
C GLU A 12 13.73 -4.36 10.52
N HIS A 13 12.72 -4.97 11.16
CA HIS A 13 11.76 -5.82 10.48
C HIS A 13 10.95 -5.05 9.44
N ASN A 14 10.50 -3.85 9.77
CA ASN A 14 9.69 -3.01 8.88
C ASN A 14 10.48 -2.55 7.66
N ASP A 15 11.73 -2.13 7.83
CA ASP A 15 12.64 -1.78 6.73
C ASP A 15 12.86 -2.99 5.81
N ALA A 16 13.11 -4.19 6.38
CA ALA A 16 13.27 -5.41 5.60
C ALA A 16 11.98 -5.83 4.85
N CYS A 17 10.81 -5.59 5.44
CA CYS A 17 9.52 -5.79 4.78
C CYS A 17 9.33 -4.81 3.63
N HIS A 18 9.59 -3.51 3.85
CA HIS A 18 9.52 -2.48 2.82
C HIS A 18 10.41 -2.84 1.64
N ASP A 19 11.69 -3.15 1.87
CA ASP A 19 12.66 -3.46 0.82
C ASP A 19 12.22 -4.63 -0.06
N ARG A 20 11.69 -5.70 0.57
CA ARG A 20 11.21 -6.89 -0.14
C ARG A 20 9.92 -6.62 -0.91
N TRP A 21 8.96 -5.93 -0.31
CA TRP A 21 7.65 -5.72 -0.93
C TRP A 21 7.70 -4.67 -2.05
N SER A 22 8.57 -3.67 -1.93
CA SER A 22 8.79 -2.65 -2.97
C SER A 22 9.27 -3.22 -4.31
N GLN A 23 9.79 -4.46 -4.35
CA GLN A 23 10.21 -5.12 -5.59
C GLN A 23 9.06 -5.65 -6.47
N VAL A 24 7.84 -5.75 -5.93
CA VAL A 24 6.69 -6.41 -6.61
C VAL A 24 5.53 -5.45 -6.88
N GLN A 25 5.85 -4.19 -7.17
CA GLN A 25 4.86 -3.17 -7.52
C GLN A 25 4.22 -3.44 -8.90
N ASN A 26 2.95 -3.09 -9.03
CA ASN A 26 2.19 -3.22 -10.30
C ASN A 26 2.45 -2.05 -11.26
N ARG A 27 2.59 -0.83 -10.71
CA ARG A 27 2.84 0.40 -11.47
C ARG A 27 4.05 1.14 -10.87
N PRO A 28 5.26 0.59 -10.97
CA PRO A 28 6.46 1.26 -10.47
C PRO A 28 6.69 2.58 -11.22
N THR A 29 6.77 3.68 -10.47
CA THR A 29 6.96 5.05 -10.98
C THR A 29 8.21 5.23 -11.83
N HIS A 30 9.22 4.38 -11.64
CA HIS A 30 10.51 4.46 -12.33
C HIS A 30 10.56 3.68 -13.66
N GLN A 31 9.51 2.96 -14.05
CA GLN A 31 9.51 2.21 -15.32
C GLN A 31 9.17 3.09 -16.53
N SER A 32 9.83 2.83 -17.66
CA SER A 32 9.51 3.42 -18.95
C SER A 32 8.13 2.96 -19.40
N GLY A 33 7.12 3.82 -19.27
CA GLY A 33 5.71 3.48 -19.53
C GLY A 33 4.76 3.83 -18.38
N TYR A 34 5.29 4.36 -17.27
CA TYR A 34 4.47 4.99 -16.26
C TYR A 34 3.69 6.16 -16.87
N ARG A 35 2.39 6.22 -16.58
CA ARG A 35 1.48 7.24 -17.11
C ARG A 35 1.19 8.29 -16.05
N ASP A 36 1.08 9.55 -16.47
CA ASP A 36 0.80 10.66 -15.55
C ASP A 36 -0.52 10.46 -14.79
N ASP A 37 -1.54 9.90 -15.44
CA ASP A 37 -2.83 9.62 -14.80
C ASP A 37 -2.76 8.54 -13.70
N TRP A 38 -1.71 7.71 -13.69
CA TRP A 38 -1.46 6.80 -12.57
C TRP A 38 -0.95 7.52 -11.33
N TYR A 39 -0.31 8.68 -11.47
CA TYR A 39 0.09 9.49 -10.33
C TYR A 39 -1.11 9.99 -9.52
N ASP A 40 -2.23 10.27 -10.17
CA ASP A 40 -3.46 10.68 -9.47
C ASP A 40 -4.31 9.48 -9.01
N ALA A 41 -3.94 8.26 -9.42
CA ALA A 41 -4.70 7.01 -9.20
C ALA A 41 -3.92 5.98 -8.37
N GLN A 42 -3.31 6.45 -7.28
CA GLN A 42 -2.48 5.66 -6.38
C GLN A 42 -3.31 4.97 -5.28
N CYS A 43 -2.81 3.87 -4.74
CA CYS A 43 -3.46 3.04 -3.73
C CYS A 43 -3.88 3.87 -2.50
N GLY A 44 -3.01 4.74 -1.97
CA GLY A 44 -3.32 5.60 -0.81
C GLY A 44 -4.52 6.52 -1.00
N GLY A 45 -4.82 6.91 -2.24
CA GLY A 45 -5.99 7.73 -2.59
C GLY A 45 -7.24 6.92 -2.93
N CYS A 46 -7.16 5.59 -2.89
CA CYS A 46 -8.27 4.70 -3.22
C CYS A 46 -9.16 4.44 -2.00
N ARG A 47 -10.48 4.48 -2.17
CA ARG A 47 -11.45 4.18 -1.10
C ARG A 47 -11.39 2.75 -0.56
N PHE A 48 -10.69 1.87 -1.29
CA PHE A 48 -10.51 0.46 -0.93
C PHE A 48 -9.13 0.15 -0.36
N TRP A 49 -8.29 1.14 -0.16
CA TRP A 49 -7.00 0.93 0.49
C TRP A 49 -7.13 1.29 1.96
N VAL A 50 -6.65 0.40 2.81
CA VAL A 50 -6.66 0.55 4.27
C VAL A 50 -5.23 0.46 4.77
N ALA A 51 -4.71 1.53 5.38
CA ALA A 51 -3.37 1.55 5.95
C ALA A 51 -3.17 0.41 6.95
N LEU A 52 -1.97 -0.17 6.96
CA LEU A 52 -1.53 -1.03 8.06
C LEU A 52 -1.41 -0.19 9.34
N SER A 53 -1.32 -0.86 10.49
CA SER A 53 -0.99 -0.19 11.74
C SER A 53 0.52 -0.10 11.95
N GLY A 54 0.97 0.83 12.79
CA GLY A 54 2.39 1.02 13.10
C GLY A 54 3.17 1.72 11.98
N GLU A 55 4.49 1.61 12.02
CA GLU A 55 5.41 2.26 11.10
C GLU A 55 5.23 1.79 9.65
N LEU A 56 4.89 0.51 9.42
CA LEU A 56 4.57 0.02 8.07
C LEU A 56 3.37 0.74 7.46
N GLY A 57 2.42 1.20 8.28
CA GLY A 57 1.24 1.93 7.86
C GLY A 57 1.52 3.25 7.14
N ARG A 58 2.75 3.79 7.28
CA ARG A 58 3.17 5.03 6.59
C ARG A 58 3.29 4.87 5.08
N ASP A 59 3.60 3.66 4.63
CA ASP A 59 3.88 3.35 3.23
C ASP A 59 2.97 2.23 2.69
N TRP A 60 2.43 1.40 3.59
CA TRP A 60 1.80 0.14 3.23
C TRP A 60 0.40 0.02 3.82
N GLY A 61 -0.50 -0.50 3.00
CA GLY A 61 -1.86 -0.84 3.37
C GLY A 61 -2.32 -2.10 2.66
N VAL A 62 -3.60 -2.43 2.76
CA VAL A 62 -4.22 -3.58 2.11
C VAL A 62 -5.29 -3.11 1.15
N CYS A 63 -5.32 -3.69 -0.05
CA CYS A 63 -6.44 -3.51 -0.97
C CYS A 63 -7.62 -4.39 -0.53
N THR A 64 -8.81 -3.81 -0.43
CA THR A 64 -10.05 -4.48 -0.02
C THR A 64 -11.11 -4.49 -1.14
N HIS A 65 -10.72 -4.20 -2.37
CA HIS A 65 -11.64 -4.20 -3.51
C HIS A 65 -11.85 -5.65 -4.00
N PRO A 66 -13.06 -6.23 -3.92
CA PRO A 66 -13.29 -7.66 -4.21
C PRO A 66 -13.03 -8.07 -5.67
N GLY A 67 -13.14 -7.13 -6.61
CA GLY A 67 -12.78 -7.34 -8.02
C GLY A 67 -11.28 -7.21 -8.35
N SER A 68 -10.45 -6.78 -7.41
CA SER A 68 -9.02 -6.54 -7.67
C SER A 68 -8.23 -7.83 -7.55
N ALA A 69 -7.25 -8.03 -8.45
CA ALA A 69 -6.27 -9.12 -8.32
C ALA A 69 -5.42 -9.01 -7.03
N PHE A 70 -5.53 -7.89 -6.32
CA PHE A 70 -4.79 -7.56 -5.12
C PHE A 70 -5.64 -7.54 -3.86
N ASP A 71 -6.89 -7.98 -3.91
CA ASP A 71 -7.75 -8.08 -2.72
C ASP A 71 -7.07 -8.91 -1.61
N GLY A 72 -7.04 -8.36 -0.40
CA GLY A 72 -6.38 -8.95 0.77
C GLY A 72 -4.85 -8.94 0.74
N ARG A 73 -4.21 -8.22 -0.20
CA ARG A 73 -2.74 -8.14 -0.31
C ARG A 73 -2.20 -6.79 0.15
N ALA A 74 -1.02 -6.82 0.76
CA ALA A 74 -0.25 -5.62 1.08
C ALA A 74 0.11 -4.87 -0.21
N ARG A 75 -0.14 -3.55 -0.24
CA ARG A 75 0.10 -2.65 -1.36
C ARG A 75 0.77 -1.38 -0.88
N PHE A 76 1.78 -0.98 -1.64
CA PHE A 76 2.46 0.28 -1.45
C PHE A 76 1.48 1.41 -1.77
N GLU A 77 1.49 2.45 -0.94
CA GLU A 77 0.61 3.60 -1.04
C GLU A 77 0.67 4.24 -2.44
N HIS A 78 1.87 4.30 -3.03
CA HIS A 78 2.11 4.89 -4.34
C HIS A 78 1.97 3.93 -5.54
N ASP A 79 1.55 2.68 -5.31
CA ASP A 79 1.25 1.73 -6.39
C ASP A 79 -0.23 1.88 -6.83
N GLY A 80 -0.73 1.05 -7.74
CA GLY A 80 -2.13 1.12 -8.17
C GLY A 80 -2.64 -0.10 -8.92
N CYS A 81 -3.90 -0.03 -9.35
CA CYS A 81 -4.52 -1.00 -10.25
C CYS A 81 -5.62 -0.34 -11.10
N GLU A 82 -6.16 -1.07 -12.08
CA GLU A 82 -7.19 -0.55 -13.00
C GLU A 82 -8.54 -0.26 -12.32
N LEU A 83 -8.72 -0.69 -11.07
CA LEU A 83 -9.96 -0.54 -10.29
C LEU A 83 -9.86 0.58 -9.24
N PHE A 84 -9.02 1.57 -9.48
CA PHE A 84 -8.93 2.75 -8.63
C PHE A 84 -10.29 3.45 -8.52
N ALA A 85 -10.67 3.81 -7.30
CA ALA A 85 -11.85 4.61 -7.02
C ALA A 85 -11.47 5.65 -5.95
N ILE A 86 -11.51 6.92 -6.34
CA ILE A 86 -11.08 8.04 -5.52
C ILE A 86 -11.85 8.10 -4.19
N ARG A 87 -11.16 8.47 -3.11
CA ARG A 87 -11.81 8.87 -1.86
C ARG A 87 -12.45 10.25 -2.03
N GLU A 88 -13.75 10.34 -1.79
CA GLU A 88 -14.51 11.58 -1.97
C GLU A 88 -14.11 12.67 -0.97
N ASP A 89 -13.51 12.30 0.16
CA ASP A 89 -13.01 13.23 1.17
C ASP A 89 -11.62 13.82 0.86
N GLY A 90 -11.00 13.40 -0.24
CA GLY A 90 -9.67 13.86 -0.65
C GLY A 90 -8.53 13.40 0.25
N SER A 91 -8.78 12.48 1.19
CA SER A 91 -7.74 11.90 2.04
C SER A 91 -6.79 11.01 1.23
N PHE A 92 -5.55 10.95 1.69
CA PHE A 92 -4.49 10.11 1.15
C PHE A 92 -3.70 9.53 2.33
N GLY A 93 -3.45 8.22 2.27
CA GLY A 93 -2.89 7.46 3.40
C GLY A 93 -3.90 7.02 4.44
#